data_AF-A0A1H8FV53-F1
#
_entry.id   AF-A0A1H8FV53-F1
#
_cell.length_a   1.000
_cell.length_b   1.000
_cell.length_c   1.000
_cell.angle_alpha   90.00
_cell.angle_beta   90.00
_cell.angle_gamma   90.00
#
_symmetry.space_group_name_H-M   'P 1'
#
loop_
_entity.id
_entity.type
_entity.pdbx_description
1 polymer ?
#
loop_
_entity_poly.entity_id
_entity_poly.type
_entity_poly.pdbx_seq_one_letter_code
_entity_poly.pdbx_strand_id
1 'polypeptide(L)'
;MHGINHVHRRGAVYVWRRRLPKACGKGRFLQVSLRTPNFSSANRLAAIVNEKFLAFILAVKSERISHAEAQRFLAAEVALALTRIDEERYFEPEATSPEEWRTRYFAEKCRSVALRIVAARGAGACLIEEDRRDLVQHGYTEGHLLTICQEIDILRAELGSPDFLRGVKDAAETVIGRNDLSQPDVRATVALRLRAQAMAIEASDRRANAGPFRLLDEKACYEHVNLGTEAEPLQPTTVGMHQADVARVAAIHGGTPREANVGRTVQNARIDCIADLITAHLAARDKPTKCAGEAKKIAKDVRQRKSVLRHFTQAISARFLIDLTQSDLSQYADTMDKIPKIHGKSPTDRDRTIHELVERAEDLPEEEVGLSAALLHKSERDSCCESSVVAGPHEQTDITYLQDDELG
;
A
#
# COMPACT_ATOMS: atom_id res chain seq x y z
N MET A 1 8.06 -40.20 -13.03
CA MET A 1 7.85 -38.74 -12.99
C MET A 1 7.72 -38.33 -11.55
N HIS A 2 8.56 -37.43 -11.04
CA HIS A 2 8.43 -36.91 -9.68
C HIS A 2 7.17 -36.05 -9.63
N GLY A 3 6.14 -36.49 -8.91
CA GLY A 3 4.91 -35.72 -8.71
C GLY A 3 5.24 -34.38 -8.07
N ILE A 4 4.68 -33.29 -8.61
CA ILE A 4 4.83 -31.97 -8.01
C ILE A 4 4.00 -31.94 -6.74
N ASN A 5 4.63 -31.60 -5.62
CA ASN A 5 3.97 -31.51 -4.32
C ASN A 5 2.72 -30.62 -4.40
N HIS A 6 1.59 -31.17 -3.94
CA HIS A 6 0.31 -30.46 -3.78
C HIS A 6 -0.37 -30.00 -5.08
N VAL A 7 0.07 -30.45 -6.26
CA VAL A 7 -0.56 -30.11 -7.55
C VAL A 7 -1.38 -31.28 -8.07
N HIS A 8 -2.63 -31.01 -8.43
CA HIS A 8 -3.56 -31.98 -9.00
C HIS A 8 -4.16 -31.44 -10.29
N ARG A 9 -4.37 -32.30 -11.29
CA ARG A 9 -5.11 -31.93 -12.48
C ARG A 9 -6.61 -32.13 -12.23
N ARG A 10 -7.40 -31.08 -12.42
CA ARG A 10 -8.87 -31.14 -12.33
C ARG A 10 -9.47 -30.73 -13.68
N GLY A 11 -9.87 -31.72 -14.46
CA GLY A 11 -10.29 -31.51 -15.85
C GLY A 11 -9.15 -30.93 -16.70
N ALA A 12 -9.41 -29.78 -17.33
CA ALA A 12 -8.44 -29.12 -18.20
C ALA A 12 -7.39 -28.28 -17.45
N VAL A 13 -7.48 -28.08 -16.13
CA VAL A 13 -6.65 -27.10 -15.41
C VAL A 13 -5.95 -27.73 -14.21
N TYR A 14 -4.71 -27.30 -13.95
CA TYR A 14 -3.99 -27.66 -12.73
C TYR A 14 -4.43 -26.82 -11.54
N VAL A 15 -4.48 -27.47 -10.38
CA VAL A 15 -4.94 -26.91 -9.12
C VAL A 15 -3.92 -27.25 -8.05
N TRP A 16 -3.56 -26.27 -7.22
CA TRP A 16 -2.75 -26.47 -6.03
C TRP A 16 -3.65 -26.62 -4.80
N ARG A 17 -3.42 -27.63 -3.97
CA ARG A 17 -4.25 -27.92 -2.79
C ARG A 17 -3.40 -28.33 -1.59
N ARG A 18 -3.54 -27.64 -0.47
CA ARG A 18 -2.84 -27.97 0.79
C ARG A 18 -3.76 -27.83 2.00
N ARG A 19 -3.53 -28.65 3.02
CA ARG A 19 -4.28 -28.59 4.29
C ARG A 19 -3.91 -27.35 5.07
N LEU A 20 -4.91 -26.71 5.67
CA LEU A 20 -4.71 -25.61 6.61
C LEU A 20 -4.43 -26.16 8.03
N PRO A 21 -3.69 -25.42 8.88
CA PRO A 21 -3.49 -25.78 10.28
C PRO A 21 -4.82 -25.83 11.03
N LYS A 22 -4.87 -26.60 12.12
CA LYS A 22 -6.07 -26.71 12.97
C LYS A 22 -6.57 -25.35 13.46
N ALA A 23 -5.68 -24.38 13.64
CA ALA A 23 -5.98 -23.00 14.01
C ALA A 23 -6.94 -22.29 13.01
N CYS A 24 -6.97 -22.69 11.74
CA CYS A 24 -7.90 -22.14 10.73
C CYS A 24 -9.27 -22.86 10.68
N GLY A 25 -9.51 -23.79 11.61
CA GLY A 25 -10.67 -24.68 11.64
C GLY A 25 -10.35 -26.12 11.18
N LYS A 26 -11.04 -27.10 11.79
CA LYS A 26 -10.81 -28.53 11.51
C LYS A 26 -11.10 -28.88 10.04
N GLY A 27 -10.21 -29.65 9.42
CA GLY A 27 -10.44 -30.32 8.13
C GLY A 27 -10.44 -29.41 6.89
N ARG A 28 -10.04 -28.13 7.03
CA ARG A 28 -10.04 -27.19 5.90
C ARG A 28 -8.78 -27.33 5.04
N PHE A 29 -8.96 -27.19 3.73
CA PHE A 29 -7.89 -27.16 2.75
C PHE A 29 -8.01 -25.89 1.91
N LEU A 30 -6.89 -25.25 1.64
CA LEU A 30 -6.83 -24.17 0.67
C LEU A 30 -6.63 -24.79 -0.71
N GLN A 31 -7.49 -24.43 -1.64
CA GLN A 31 -7.41 -24.88 -3.02
C GLN A 31 -7.34 -23.67 -3.95
N VAL A 32 -6.28 -23.59 -4.74
CA VAL A 32 -6.01 -22.48 -5.65
C VAL A 32 -5.93 -23.02 -7.08
N SER A 33 -6.76 -22.49 -7.97
CA SER A 33 -6.63 -22.80 -9.40
C SER A 33 -5.37 -22.13 -9.94
N LEU A 34 -4.50 -22.90 -10.60
CA LEU A 34 -3.31 -22.36 -11.27
C LEU A 34 -3.64 -21.81 -12.66
N ARG A 35 -4.92 -21.87 -13.08
CA ARG A 35 -5.46 -21.30 -14.33
C ARG A 35 -4.68 -21.69 -15.59
N THR A 36 -3.99 -22.83 -15.56
CA THR A 36 -3.20 -23.31 -16.70
C THR A 36 -3.42 -24.81 -16.94
N PRO A 37 -3.58 -25.22 -18.21
CA PRO A 37 -3.56 -26.62 -18.62
C PRO A 37 -2.13 -27.17 -18.80
N ASN A 38 -1.10 -26.30 -18.78
CA ASN A 38 0.29 -26.66 -19.05
C ASN A 38 1.00 -27.06 -17.74
N PHE A 39 1.60 -28.25 -17.72
CA PHE A 39 2.31 -28.78 -16.56
C PHE A 39 3.53 -27.93 -16.16
N SER A 40 4.29 -27.40 -17.12
CA SER A 40 5.48 -26.58 -16.84
C SER A 40 5.10 -25.25 -16.18
N SER A 41 4.05 -24.59 -16.70
CA SER A 41 3.49 -23.39 -16.10
C SER A 41 2.88 -23.68 -14.73
N ALA A 42 2.16 -24.79 -14.59
CA ALA A 42 1.61 -25.22 -13.31
C ALA A 42 2.70 -25.46 -12.27
N ASN A 43 3.84 -26.05 -12.66
CA ASN A 43 4.96 -26.28 -11.75
C ASN A 43 5.54 -24.97 -11.21
N ARG A 44 5.77 -23.99 -12.09
CA ARG A 44 6.28 -22.67 -11.70
C ARG A 44 5.31 -21.93 -10.79
N LEU A 45 4.02 -21.93 -11.14
CA LEU A 45 2.98 -21.28 -10.34
C LEU A 45 2.79 -21.96 -8.99
N ALA A 46 2.84 -23.30 -8.95
CA ALA A 46 2.75 -24.05 -7.71
C ALA A 46 3.90 -23.76 -6.75
N ALA A 47 5.13 -23.57 -7.25
CA ALA A 47 6.26 -23.17 -6.42
C ALA A 47 6.03 -21.79 -5.77
N ILE A 48 5.53 -20.81 -6.53
CA ILE A 48 5.21 -19.46 -6.03
C ILE A 48 4.08 -19.52 -4.99
N VAL A 49 3.00 -20.23 -5.31
CA VAL A 49 1.86 -20.40 -4.38
C VAL A 49 2.32 -21.10 -3.10
N ASN A 50 3.20 -22.10 -3.20
CA ASN A 50 3.73 -22.79 -2.04
C ASN A 50 4.63 -21.90 -1.17
N GLU A 51 5.47 -21.04 -1.78
CA GLU A 51 6.28 -20.06 -1.04
C GLU A 51 5.39 -19.08 -0.26
N LYS A 52 4.40 -18.49 -0.94
CA LYS A 52 3.44 -17.58 -0.30
C LYS A 52 2.63 -18.27 0.79
N PHE A 53 2.24 -19.52 0.56
CA PHE A 53 1.54 -20.31 1.56
C PHE A 53 2.42 -20.61 2.77
N LEU A 54 3.71 -20.92 2.60
CA LEU A 54 4.62 -21.14 3.73
C LEU A 54 4.77 -19.87 4.57
N ALA A 55 4.92 -18.70 3.92
CA ALA A 55 4.94 -17.41 4.61
C ALA A 55 3.63 -17.15 5.38
N PHE A 56 2.48 -17.40 4.74
CA PHE A 56 1.16 -17.31 5.36
C PHE A 56 1.02 -18.25 6.57
N ILE A 57 1.46 -19.50 6.45
CA ILE A 57 1.36 -20.49 7.53
C ILE A 57 2.26 -20.11 8.71
N LEU A 58 3.44 -19.59 8.46
CA LEU A 58 4.31 -19.08 9.53
C LEU A 58 3.64 -17.89 10.24
N ALA A 59 3.01 -16.99 9.49
CA ALA A 59 2.24 -15.89 10.08
C ALA A 59 1.05 -16.39 10.91
N VAL A 60 0.24 -17.29 10.37
CA VAL A 60 -0.91 -17.89 11.06
C VAL A 60 -0.50 -18.71 12.28
N LYS A 61 0.57 -19.51 12.18
CA LYS A 61 1.13 -20.28 13.29
C LYS A 61 1.77 -19.40 14.35
N SER A 62 2.23 -18.20 13.98
CA SER A 62 2.80 -17.28 14.97
C SER A 62 1.74 -16.72 15.92
N GLU A 63 0.45 -16.90 15.64
CA GLU A 63 -0.72 -16.41 16.40
C GLU A 63 -0.77 -14.90 16.62
N ARG A 64 0.24 -14.17 16.12
CA ARG A 64 0.38 -12.72 16.22
C ARG A 64 -0.71 -12.01 15.45
N ILE A 65 -1.10 -10.84 15.92
CA ILE A 65 -1.86 -9.90 15.09
C ILE A 65 -1.09 -9.61 13.79
N SER A 66 -1.77 -9.77 12.67
CA SER A 66 -1.25 -9.42 11.35
C SER A 66 -1.24 -7.90 11.17
N HIS A 67 -0.44 -7.41 10.22
CA HIS A 67 -0.41 -5.98 9.89
C HIS A 67 -1.79 -5.44 9.50
N ALA A 68 -2.57 -6.20 8.72
CA ALA A 68 -3.91 -5.80 8.31
C ALA A 68 -4.89 -5.72 9.50
N GLU A 69 -4.77 -6.62 10.48
CA GLU A 69 -5.57 -6.57 11.72
C GLU A 69 -5.17 -5.37 12.58
N ALA A 70 -3.86 -5.14 12.75
CA ALA A 70 -3.34 -3.97 13.47
C ALA A 70 -3.82 -2.65 12.85
N GLN A 71 -3.80 -2.55 11.51
CA GLN A 71 -4.26 -1.36 10.78
C GLN A 71 -5.77 -1.14 10.92
N ARG A 72 -6.59 -2.21 10.82
CA ARG A 72 -8.04 -2.12 11.07
C ARG A 72 -8.35 -1.68 12.50
N PHE A 73 -7.67 -2.28 13.48
CA PHE A 73 -7.83 -1.93 14.90
C PHE A 73 -7.44 -0.47 15.16
N LEU A 74 -6.29 -0.03 14.65
CA LEU A 74 -5.83 1.36 14.77
C LEU A 74 -6.84 2.34 14.18
N ALA A 75 -7.34 2.08 12.97
CA ALA A 75 -8.31 2.95 12.31
C ALA A 75 -9.63 3.07 13.08
N ALA A 76 -10.15 1.95 13.61
CA ALA A 76 -11.36 1.94 14.41
C ALA A 76 -11.19 2.72 15.73
N GLU A 77 -10.06 2.54 16.41
CA GLU A 77 -9.75 3.27 17.65
C GLU A 77 -9.51 4.77 17.40
N VAL A 78 -8.91 5.15 16.26
CA VAL A 78 -8.75 6.56 15.88
C VAL A 78 -10.12 7.19 15.67
N ALA A 79 -11.02 6.53 14.93
CA ALA A 79 -12.37 7.02 14.72
C ALA A 79 -13.14 7.18 16.04
N LEU A 80 -13.07 6.19 16.93
CA LEU A 80 -13.71 6.24 18.25
C LEU A 80 -13.16 7.39 19.11
N ALA A 81 -11.83 7.57 19.13
CA ALA A 81 -11.19 8.63 19.88
C ALA A 81 -11.55 10.01 19.34
N LEU A 82 -11.66 10.17 18.02
CA LEU A 82 -12.11 11.42 17.40
C LEU A 82 -13.56 11.75 17.77
N THR A 83 -14.48 10.78 17.67
CA THR A 83 -15.87 10.98 18.11
C THR A 83 -15.94 11.39 19.57
N ARG A 84 -15.15 10.75 20.45
CA ARG A 84 -15.10 11.15 21.86
C ARG A 84 -14.60 12.58 22.05
N ILE A 85 -13.55 12.99 21.33
CA ILE A 85 -13.04 14.37 21.41
C ILE A 85 -14.09 15.36 20.93
N ASP A 86 -14.79 15.06 19.82
CA ASP A 86 -15.85 15.92 19.29
C ASP A 86 -17.00 16.05 20.30
N GLU A 87 -17.41 14.94 20.93
CA GLU A 87 -18.43 14.92 22.00
C GLU A 87 -17.98 15.72 23.24
N GLU A 88 -16.77 15.48 23.75
CA GLU A 88 -16.22 16.18 24.91
C GLU A 88 -16.18 17.69 24.66
N ARG A 89 -15.74 18.11 23.47
CA ARG A 89 -15.67 19.53 23.08
C ARG A 89 -17.04 20.15 22.82
N TYR A 90 -18.01 19.37 22.34
CA TYR A 90 -19.38 19.85 22.15
C TYR A 90 -20.03 20.31 23.46
N PHE A 91 -19.75 19.58 24.56
CA PHE A 91 -20.26 19.92 25.90
C PHE A 91 -19.29 20.79 26.73
N GLU A 92 -18.10 21.10 26.21
CA GLU A 92 -17.12 21.93 26.91
C GLU A 92 -17.58 23.40 26.93
N PRO A 93 -17.61 24.07 28.10
CA PRO A 93 -17.96 25.49 28.16
C PRO A 93 -16.90 26.33 27.45
N GLU A 94 -17.29 27.46 26.86
CA GLU A 94 -16.34 28.40 26.26
C GLU A 94 -15.25 28.81 27.27
N ALA A 95 -14.02 28.99 26.77
CA ALA A 95 -12.93 29.45 27.62
C ALA A 95 -13.19 30.91 28.04
N THR A 96 -13.15 31.17 29.35
CA THR A 96 -13.42 32.49 29.93
C THR A 96 -12.28 33.49 29.73
N SER A 97 -11.09 32.99 29.38
CA SER A 97 -9.90 33.81 29.10
C SER A 97 -8.96 33.16 28.07
N PRO A 98 -8.09 33.96 27.42
CA PRO A 98 -7.05 33.42 26.55
C PRO A 98 -6.07 32.47 27.26
N GLU A 99 -5.85 32.67 28.55
CA GLU A 99 -4.98 31.80 29.36
C GLU A 99 -5.64 30.43 29.58
N GLU A 100 -6.92 30.41 29.94
CA GLU A 100 -7.68 29.17 30.08
C GLU A 100 -7.69 28.37 28.75
N TRP A 101 -7.92 29.06 27.63
CA TRP A 101 -7.86 28.43 26.32
C TRP A 101 -6.48 27.82 26.04
N ARG A 102 -5.39 28.54 26.33
CA ARG A 102 -4.01 28.04 26.16
C ARG A 102 -3.74 26.84 27.06
N THR A 103 -4.23 26.85 28.30
CA THR A 103 -4.09 25.73 29.23
C THR A 103 -4.76 24.47 28.69
N ARG A 104 -6.00 24.57 28.19
CA ARG A 104 -6.70 23.44 27.56
C ARG A 104 -5.97 22.92 26.32
N TYR A 105 -5.49 23.83 25.47
CA TYR A 105 -4.68 23.49 24.30
C TYR A 105 -3.41 22.71 24.66
N PHE A 106 -2.64 23.20 25.64
CA PHE A 106 -1.41 22.54 26.04
C PHE A 106 -1.65 21.26 26.84
N ALA A 107 -2.75 21.16 27.61
CA ALA A 107 -3.13 19.92 28.29
C ALA A 107 -3.31 18.77 27.27
N GLU A 108 -4.03 19.02 26.18
CA GLU A 108 -4.19 18.03 25.11
C GLU A 108 -2.87 17.69 24.41
N LYS A 109 -2.05 18.70 24.08
CA LYS A 109 -0.71 18.49 23.48
C LYS A 109 0.23 17.70 24.41
N CYS A 110 0.18 17.95 25.71
CA CYS A 110 0.98 17.21 26.68
C CYS A 110 0.49 15.76 26.77
N ARG A 111 -0.83 15.55 26.80
CA ARG A 111 -1.44 14.23 26.83
C ARG A 111 -1.12 13.43 25.57
N SER A 112 -1.14 14.02 24.38
CA SER A 112 -0.77 13.32 23.14
C SER A 112 0.68 12.84 23.16
N VAL A 113 1.61 13.67 23.65
CA VAL A 113 3.02 13.28 23.83
C VAL A 113 3.15 12.14 24.84
N ALA A 114 2.48 12.22 25.99
CA ALA A 114 2.48 11.18 27.00
C ALA A 114 1.95 9.84 26.42
N LEU A 115 0.84 9.88 25.69
CA LEU A 115 0.28 8.73 24.98
C LEU A 115 1.28 8.09 24.01
N ARG A 116 2.02 8.89 23.23
CA ARG A 116 3.06 8.38 22.31
C ARG A 116 4.18 7.67 23.06
N ILE A 117 4.66 8.25 24.16
CA ILE A 117 5.73 7.68 24.98
C ILE A 117 5.27 6.36 25.63
N VAL A 118 4.09 6.34 26.24
CA VAL A 118 3.53 5.14 26.89
C VAL A 118 3.21 4.07 25.86
N ALA A 119 2.71 4.41 24.68
CA ALA A 119 2.49 3.44 23.62
C ALA A 119 3.78 2.77 23.14
N ALA A 120 4.90 3.50 23.13
CA ALA A 120 6.19 2.98 22.69
C ALA A 120 6.89 2.14 23.78
N ARG A 121 6.76 2.53 25.05
CA ARG A 121 7.56 2.00 26.16
C ARG A 121 6.77 1.18 27.19
N GLY A 122 5.44 1.19 27.11
CA GLY A 122 4.54 0.48 28.02
C GLY A 122 4.72 0.88 29.48
N ALA A 123 4.73 -0.10 30.38
CA ALA A 123 4.84 0.12 31.82
C ALA A 123 6.17 0.79 32.26
N GLY A 124 7.22 0.69 31.44
CA GLY A 124 8.52 1.33 31.66
C GLY A 124 8.62 2.75 31.11
N ALA A 125 7.51 3.34 30.67
CA ALA A 125 7.48 4.71 30.17
C ALA A 125 7.91 5.72 31.24
N CYS A 126 8.81 6.60 30.86
CA CYS A 126 9.20 7.79 31.59
C CYS A 126 9.74 8.80 30.59
N LEU A 127 9.83 10.07 30.99
CA LEU A 127 10.44 11.11 30.19
C LEU A 127 11.96 11.10 30.39
N ILE A 128 12.71 10.62 29.40
CA ILE A 128 14.18 10.59 29.45
C ILE A 128 14.77 11.93 28.99
N GLU A 129 16.07 12.13 29.21
CA GLU A 129 16.73 13.42 28.93
C GLU A 129 16.74 13.77 27.43
N GLU A 130 16.77 12.76 26.56
CA GLU A 130 16.61 12.91 25.12
C GLU A 130 15.23 13.49 24.79
N ASP A 131 14.15 12.92 25.34
CA ASP A 131 12.79 13.42 25.10
C ASP A 131 12.64 14.86 25.61
N ARG A 132 13.23 15.17 26.76
CA ARG A 132 13.19 16.51 27.36
C ARG A 132 13.83 17.53 26.43
N ARG A 133 15.04 17.25 25.94
CA ARG A 133 15.74 18.12 24.99
C ARG A 133 14.94 18.32 23.71
N ASP A 134 14.39 17.23 23.17
CA ASP A 134 13.58 17.29 21.96
C ASP A 134 12.32 18.14 22.19
N LEU A 135 11.59 17.93 23.29
CA LEU A 135 10.38 18.69 23.60
C LEU A 135 10.67 20.17 23.83
N VAL A 136 11.74 20.52 24.54
CA VAL A 136 12.15 21.92 24.72
C VAL A 136 12.48 22.57 23.38
N GLN A 137 13.16 21.86 22.47
CA GLN A 137 13.42 22.34 21.11
C GLN A 137 12.11 22.58 20.33
N HIS A 138 11.06 21.81 20.60
CA HIS A 138 9.72 21.99 20.03
C HIS A 138 8.85 23.01 20.79
N GLY A 139 9.43 23.80 21.70
CA GLY A 139 8.76 24.89 22.40
C GLY A 139 7.96 24.49 23.64
N TYR A 140 8.18 23.29 24.18
CA TYR A 140 7.62 22.91 25.47
C TYR A 140 8.41 23.57 26.61
N THR A 141 7.68 24.11 27.59
CA THR A 141 8.28 24.70 28.80
C THR A 141 8.49 23.64 29.87
N GLU A 142 9.28 23.93 30.90
CA GLU A 142 9.44 23.05 32.07
C GLU A 142 8.09 22.69 32.72
N GLY A 143 7.14 23.63 32.76
CA GLY A 143 5.79 23.37 33.25
C GLY A 143 5.08 22.29 32.42
N HIS A 144 5.22 22.33 31.09
CA HIS A 144 4.65 21.31 30.21
C HIS A 144 5.33 19.95 30.39
N LEU A 145 6.67 19.92 30.62
CA LEU A 145 7.38 18.66 30.87
C LEU A 145 6.89 17.97 32.15
N LEU A 146 6.60 18.75 33.20
CA LEU A 146 6.00 18.24 34.43
C LEU A 146 4.60 17.66 34.18
N THR A 147 3.76 18.36 33.40
CA THR A 147 2.44 17.85 33.00
C THR A 147 2.56 16.54 32.20
N ILE A 148 3.50 16.45 31.26
CA ILE A 148 3.76 15.23 30.50
C ILE A 148 4.16 14.07 31.44
N CYS A 149 5.01 14.32 32.43
CA CYS A 149 5.38 13.29 33.41
C CYS A 149 4.17 12.80 34.21
N GLN A 150 3.31 13.72 34.67
CA GLN A 150 2.08 13.37 35.38
C GLN A 150 1.13 12.52 34.52
N GLU A 151 0.93 12.91 33.26
CA GLU A 151 0.11 12.16 32.31
C GLU A 151 0.69 10.76 32.02
N ILE A 152 2.02 10.63 31.91
CA ILE A 152 2.68 9.32 31.78
C ILE A 152 2.35 8.43 32.97
N ASP A 153 2.42 8.95 34.20
CA ASP A 153 2.14 8.15 35.39
C ASP A 153 0.66 7.74 35.50
N ILE A 154 -0.28 8.63 35.13
CA ILE A 154 -1.71 8.30 35.03
C ILE A 154 -1.92 7.16 34.04
N LEU A 155 -1.40 7.30 32.81
CA LEU A 155 -1.54 6.28 31.77
C LEU A 155 -0.89 4.95 32.17
N ARG A 156 0.25 4.97 32.85
CA ARG A 156 0.90 3.74 33.36
C ARG A 156 0.04 3.03 34.41
N ALA A 157 -0.63 3.77 35.29
CA ALA A 157 -1.58 3.19 36.23
C ALA A 157 -2.76 2.55 35.50
N GLU A 158 -3.29 3.21 34.46
CA GLU A 158 -4.38 2.68 33.63
C GLU A 158 -3.99 1.40 32.88
N LEU A 159 -2.74 1.25 32.44
CA LEU A 159 -2.26 0.03 31.77
C LEU A 159 -2.44 -1.24 32.62
N GLY A 160 -2.37 -1.10 33.95
CA GLY A 160 -2.60 -2.19 34.90
C GLY A 160 -4.08 -2.40 35.26
N SER A 161 -4.97 -1.51 34.84
CA SER A 161 -6.38 -1.56 35.21
C SER A 161 -7.11 -2.71 34.50
N PRO A 162 -7.87 -3.55 35.23
CA PRO A 162 -8.63 -4.63 34.62
C PRO A 162 -9.72 -4.10 33.67
N ASP A 163 -10.27 -2.93 33.95
CA ASP A 163 -11.31 -2.31 33.12
C ASP A 163 -10.75 -1.81 31.80
N PHE A 164 -9.56 -1.19 31.83
CA PHE A 164 -8.85 -0.77 30.63
C PHE A 164 -8.52 -1.97 29.73
N LEU A 165 -7.95 -3.04 30.32
CA LEU A 165 -7.62 -4.25 29.59
C LEU A 165 -8.84 -4.98 29.03
N ARG A 166 -9.95 -5.01 29.79
CA ARG A 166 -11.24 -5.53 29.30
C ARG A 166 -11.71 -4.75 28.09
N GLY A 167 -11.76 -3.43 28.18
CA GLY A 167 -12.17 -2.59 27.05
C GLY A 167 -11.27 -2.74 25.81
N VAL A 168 -9.97 -3.03 25.97
CA VAL A 168 -9.06 -3.31 24.83
C VAL A 168 -9.41 -4.64 24.18
N LYS A 169 -9.64 -5.68 25.00
CA LYS A 169 -10.03 -7.01 24.51
C LYS A 169 -11.37 -6.98 23.80
N ASP A 170 -12.38 -6.32 24.37
CA ASP A 170 -13.72 -6.22 23.79
C ASP A 170 -13.69 -5.52 22.43
N ALA A 171 -12.92 -4.44 22.30
CA ALA A 171 -12.74 -3.76 21.03
C ALA A 171 -11.97 -4.61 20.01
N ALA A 172 -10.95 -5.36 20.46
CA ALA A 172 -10.21 -6.23 19.58
C ALA A 172 -11.06 -7.42 19.11
N GLU A 173 -11.89 -8.00 19.98
CA GLU A 173 -12.91 -8.98 19.61
C GLU A 173 -13.86 -8.40 18.56
N THR A 174 -14.36 -7.19 18.78
CA THR A 174 -15.30 -6.53 17.85
C THR A 174 -14.69 -6.23 16.48
N VAL A 175 -13.46 -5.71 16.44
CA VAL A 175 -12.83 -5.20 15.20
C VAL A 175 -12.01 -6.27 14.47
N ILE A 176 -11.26 -7.08 15.22
CA ILE A 176 -10.39 -8.13 14.68
C ILE A 176 -11.17 -9.45 14.51
N GLY A 177 -12.17 -9.71 15.37
CA GLY A 177 -12.93 -10.96 15.37
C GLY A 177 -12.25 -12.10 16.13
N ARG A 178 -11.33 -11.78 17.05
CA ARG A 178 -10.58 -12.76 17.85
C ARG A 178 -10.76 -12.50 19.34
N ASN A 179 -11.09 -13.57 20.07
CA ASN A 179 -11.36 -13.51 21.52
C ASN A 179 -10.20 -14.10 22.34
N ASP A 180 -9.26 -14.75 21.67
CA ASP A 180 -8.15 -15.53 22.22
C ASP A 180 -6.80 -14.84 22.01
N LEU A 181 -6.74 -13.53 22.28
CA LEU A 181 -5.49 -12.78 22.14
C LEU A 181 -4.43 -13.28 23.13
N SER A 182 -3.25 -13.59 22.59
CA SER A 182 -2.08 -13.91 23.39
C SER A 182 -1.61 -12.68 24.19
N GLN A 183 -0.81 -12.89 25.25
CA GLN A 183 -0.26 -11.77 26.03
C GLN A 183 0.54 -10.76 25.18
N PRO A 184 1.38 -11.18 24.21
CA PRO A 184 1.99 -10.25 23.25
C PRO A 184 0.98 -9.46 22.41
N ASP A 185 -0.11 -10.09 21.97
CA ASP A 185 -1.13 -9.41 21.16
C ASP A 185 -1.89 -8.37 21.98
N VAL A 186 -2.21 -8.69 23.24
CA VAL A 186 -2.81 -7.72 24.17
C VAL A 186 -1.89 -6.51 24.35
N ARG A 187 -0.58 -6.71 24.51
CA ARG A 187 0.37 -5.58 24.59
C ARG A 187 0.39 -4.76 23.31
N ALA A 188 0.33 -5.41 22.15
CA ALA A 188 0.34 -4.73 20.86
C ALA A 188 -0.96 -3.94 20.64
N THR A 189 -2.14 -4.48 20.98
CA THR A 189 -3.41 -3.77 20.86
C THR A 189 -3.52 -2.61 21.86
N VAL A 190 -3.00 -2.77 23.08
CA VAL A 190 -2.84 -1.66 24.03
C VAL A 190 -2.01 -0.52 23.43
N ALA A 191 -0.84 -0.83 22.87
CA ALA A 191 0.01 0.17 22.24
C ALA A 191 -0.68 0.86 21.05
N LEU A 192 -1.43 0.10 20.23
CA LEU A 192 -2.21 0.66 19.12
C LEU A 192 -3.32 1.58 19.59
N ARG A 193 -4.05 1.24 20.66
CA ARG A 193 -5.09 2.11 21.23
C ARG A 193 -4.51 3.43 21.73
N LEU A 194 -3.39 3.39 22.45
CA LEU A 194 -2.74 4.61 22.93
C LEU A 194 -2.23 5.48 21.76
N ARG A 195 -1.67 4.85 20.71
CA ARG A 195 -1.32 5.55 19.46
C ARG A 195 -2.53 6.18 18.78
N ALA A 196 -3.65 5.46 18.74
CA ALA A 196 -4.87 5.97 18.14
C ALA A 196 -5.37 7.23 18.84
N GLN A 197 -5.38 7.24 20.18
CA GLN A 197 -5.74 8.41 20.96
C GLN A 197 -4.80 9.59 20.72
N ALA A 198 -3.48 9.35 20.67
CA ALA A 198 -2.51 10.40 20.34
C ALA A 198 -2.77 10.99 18.94
N MET A 199 -2.94 10.12 17.94
CA MET A 199 -3.26 10.52 16.57
C MET A 199 -4.57 11.32 16.49
N ALA A 200 -5.59 10.94 17.26
CA ALA A 200 -6.86 11.65 17.29
C ALA A 200 -6.71 13.06 17.86
N ILE A 201 -5.97 13.23 18.98
CA ILE A 201 -5.67 14.55 19.55
C ILE A 201 -4.84 15.41 18.60
N GLU A 202 -3.83 14.83 17.95
CA GLU A 202 -2.98 15.53 16.98
C GLU A 202 -3.79 15.99 15.76
N ALA A 203 -4.70 15.14 15.26
CA ALA A 203 -5.57 15.46 14.13
C ALA A 203 -6.73 16.41 14.48
N SER A 204 -7.05 16.57 15.77
CA SER A 204 -8.07 17.49 16.27
C SER A 204 -7.45 18.76 16.87
N ASP A 205 -6.24 19.16 16.45
CA ASP A 205 -5.53 20.33 17.00
C ASP A 205 -6.47 21.55 17.14
N ARG A 206 -6.68 22.04 18.37
CA ARG A 206 -7.62 23.14 18.68
C ARG A 206 -7.30 24.44 17.95
N ARG A 207 -6.05 24.64 17.49
CA ARG A 207 -5.70 25.80 16.67
C ARG A 207 -6.26 25.71 15.25
N ALA A 208 -6.32 24.50 14.70
CA ALA A 208 -6.79 24.25 13.35
C ALA A 208 -8.30 23.98 13.31
N ASN A 209 -8.83 23.31 14.34
CA ASN A 209 -10.22 22.89 14.45
C ASN A 209 -10.85 23.52 15.70
N ALA A 210 -11.43 24.71 15.56
CA ALA A 210 -11.96 25.51 16.67
C ALA A 210 -13.39 25.13 17.09
N GLY A 211 -14.06 24.21 16.39
CA GLY A 211 -15.45 23.83 16.65
C GLY A 211 -15.67 22.32 16.75
N PRO A 212 -16.84 21.88 17.28
CA PRO A 212 -17.16 20.47 17.47
C PRO A 212 -17.45 19.72 16.16
N PHE A 213 -17.46 20.43 15.02
CA PHE A 213 -17.80 19.85 13.72
C PHE A 213 -16.57 19.80 12.81
N ARG A 214 -15.72 18.79 13.00
CA ARG A 214 -14.47 18.61 12.25
C ARG A 214 -14.66 18.29 10.76
N LEU A 215 -15.86 17.87 10.36
CA LEU A 215 -16.18 17.41 8.99
C LEU A 215 -17.01 18.42 8.19
N LEU A 216 -17.18 19.65 8.68
CA LEU A 216 -17.83 20.69 7.87
C LEU A 216 -16.91 21.09 6.74
N ASP A 217 -17.32 20.79 5.51
CA ASP A 217 -16.69 21.33 4.32
C ASP A 217 -17.14 22.79 4.14
N GLU A 218 -16.40 23.70 4.76
CA GLU A 218 -16.66 25.14 4.66
C GLU A 218 -16.61 25.62 3.20
N LYS A 219 -15.80 24.99 2.33
CA LYS A 219 -15.72 25.35 0.91
C LYS A 219 -16.98 24.97 0.16
N ALA A 220 -17.53 23.78 0.41
CA ALA A 220 -18.84 23.39 -0.14
C ALA A 220 -19.95 24.35 0.30
N CYS A 221 -19.91 24.86 1.54
CA CYS A 221 -20.89 25.86 2.00
C CYS A 221 -20.81 27.16 1.20
N TYR A 222 -19.63 27.65 0.86
CA TYR A 222 -19.48 28.86 0.04
C TYR A 222 -19.87 28.65 -1.42
N GLU A 223 -19.63 27.46 -1.98
CA GLU A 223 -20.07 27.13 -3.34
C GLU A 223 -21.60 27.12 -3.45
N HIS A 224 -22.31 26.62 -2.43
CA HIS A 224 -23.78 26.65 -2.38
C HIS A 224 -24.36 28.06 -2.18
N VAL A 225 -23.65 28.97 -1.50
CA VAL A 225 -24.11 30.36 -1.31
C VAL A 225 -23.84 31.24 -2.53
N ASN A 226 -22.73 30.99 -3.24
CA ASN A 226 -22.38 31.74 -4.48
C ASN A 226 -23.15 31.24 -5.71
N LEU A 227 -23.61 29.98 -5.71
CA LEU A 227 -24.61 29.49 -6.64
C LEU A 227 -26.00 29.89 -6.14
N GLY A 228 -26.28 31.20 -6.17
CA GLY A 228 -27.54 31.80 -5.78
C GLY A 228 -28.74 30.98 -6.28
N THR A 229 -29.37 30.26 -5.36
CA THR A 229 -30.69 29.67 -5.60
C THR A 229 -31.69 30.82 -5.45
N GLU A 230 -31.82 31.63 -6.49
CA GLU A 230 -33.05 32.39 -6.68
C GLU A 230 -34.18 31.39 -6.89
N ALA A 231 -35.23 31.53 -6.08
CA ALA A 231 -36.48 30.83 -6.26
C ALA A 231 -37.00 31.04 -7.70
N GLU A 232 -37.42 29.94 -8.34
CA GLU A 232 -38.09 29.93 -9.65
C GLU A 232 -39.24 30.96 -9.72
N PRO A 233 -39.46 31.64 -10.87
CA PRO A 233 -40.13 30.92 -11.97
C PRO A 233 -39.74 31.30 -13.41
N LEU A 234 -39.79 30.25 -14.26
CA LEU A 234 -40.11 30.19 -15.71
C LEU A 234 -39.17 30.84 -16.74
N GLN A 235 -38.60 29.97 -17.59
CA GLN A 235 -37.80 30.20 -18.80
C GLN A 235 -38.59 30.90 -19.95
N PRO A 236 -38.08 31.04 -21.21
CA PRO A 236 -36.71 30.89 -21.78
C PRO A 236 -36.32 32.03 -22.77
N THR A 237 -35.04 32.16 -23.16
CA THR A 237 -34.63 32.35 -24.59
C THR A 237 -33.13 32.04 -24.76
N THR A 238 -32.83 31.52 -25.94
CA THR A 238 -31.68 30.75 -26.39
C THR A 238 -30.60 31.58 -27.13
N VAL A 239 -29.41 30.96 -27.27
CA VAL A 239 -28.37 31.09 -28.31
C VAL A 239 -27.19 32.06 -28.09
N GLY A 240 -25.97 31.50 -28.16
CA GLY A 240 -24.77 32.22 -28.65
C GLY A 240 -23.42 31.59 -28.30
N MET A 241 -22.88 30.73 -29.16
CA MET A 241 -21.54 30.12 -29.11
C MET A 241 -20.40 31.06 -29.56
N HIS A 242 -19.17 30.88 -28.99
CA HIS A 242 -17.84 30.71 -29.65
C HIS A 242 -16.71 30.96 -28.61
N GLN A 243 -15.83 30.00 -28.26
CA GLN A 243 -14.53 29.62 -28.90
C GLN A 243 -13.68 30.83 -29.32
N ALA A 244 -12.37 30.95 -29.13
CA ALA A 244 -11.26 30.28 -28.45
C ALA A 244 -10.05 31.24 -28.65
N ASP A 245 -8.98 31.20 -27.84
CA ASP A 245 -7.59 31.07 -28.34
C ASP A 245 -6.50 31.31 -27.29
N VAL A 246 -5.41 30.57 -27.52
CA VAL A 246 -4.20 30.38 -26.71
C VAL A 246 -3.00 30.95 -27.47
N ALA A 247 -2.08 31.66 -26.79
CA ALA A 247 -0.62 31.69 -27.07
C ALA A 247 0.10 32.51 -25.96
N ARG A 248 0.93 31.90 -25.09
CA ARG A 248 2.40 31.63 -25.19
C ARG A 248 3.29 32.87 -25.42
N VAL A 249 4.32 33.06 -24.57
CA VAL A 249 5.76 32.84 -24.86
C VAL A 249 6.62 33.07 -23.60
N ALA A 250 7.74 32.33 -23.56
CA ALA A 250 8.70 32.09 -22.49
C ALA A 250 9.83 33.14 -22.32
N ALA A 251 10.50 33.09 -21.16
CA ALA A 251 11.97 33.03 -20.91
C ALA A 251 12.21 33.46 -19.44
N ILE A 252 13.09 32.85 -18.62
CA ILE A 252 14.57 32.96 -18.67
C ILE A 252 15.18 31.85 -17.77
N HIS A 253 16.31 31.30 -18.23
CA HIS A 253 17.17 30.26 -17.63
C HIS A 253 17.97 30.67 -16.38
N GLY A 254 18.44 29.66 -15.62
CA GLY A 254 19.83 29.65 -15.15
C GLY A 254 20.11 28.93 -13.82
N GLY A 255 20.69 27.72 -13.87
CA GLY A 255 21.29 27.06 -12.69
C GLY A 255 21.79 25.64 -12.98
N THR A 256 23.05 25.52 -13.40
CA THR A 256 23.75 24.25 -13.68
C THR A 256 24.29 23.54 -12.41
N PRO A 257 24.63 22.23 -12.52
CA PRO A 257 24.85 21.32 -11.39
C PRO A 257 26.30 21.27 -10.88
N ARG A 258 26.47 20.93 -9.61
CA ARG A 258 27.78 20.79 -8.92
C ARG A 258 28.30 19.35 -9.03
N GLU A 259 29.55 19.24 -9.48
CA GLU A 259 30.26 18.01 -9.81
C GLU A 259 30.72 17.15 -8.61
N ALA A 260 31.03 15.91 -8.99
CA ALA A 260 31.49 14.75 -8.26
C ALA A 260 32.72 14.93 -7.37
N ASN A 261 32.83 14.04 -6.38
CA ASN A 261 34.13 13.61 -5.88
C ASN A 261 34.20 12.08 -5.87
N VAL A 262 35.21 11.55 -6.56
CA VAL A 262 35.45 10.14 -6.87
C VAL A 262 36.43 9.56 -5.85
N GLY A 263 36.00 8.52 -5.13
CA GLY A 263 36.86 7.60 -4.39
C GLY A 263 36.73 6.19 -4.96
N ARG A 264 37.83 5.67 -5.51
CA ARG A 264 37.93 4.49 -6.37
C ARG A 264 38.25 3.23 -5.57
N THR A 265 37.46 2.16 -5.72
CA THR A 265 37.93 0.77 -5.46
C THR A 265 37.13 -0.28 -6.24
N VAL A 266 37.83 -0.98 -7.13
CA VAL A 266 37.61 -2.32 -7.73
C VAL A 266 36.22 -2.63 -8.32
N GLN A 267 36.03 -2.32 -9.60
CA GLN A 267 34.93 -2.84 -10.41
C GLN A 267 35.19 -4.30 -10.81
N ASN A 268 34.60 -5.25 -10.08
CA ASN A 268 34.13 -6.47 -10.72
C ASN A 268 33.08 -6.02 -11.76
N ALA A 269 33.30 -6.31 -13.04
CA ALA A 269 32.31 -6.02 -14.08
C ALA A 269 31.06 -6.87 -13.79
N ARG A 270 30.10 -6.26 -13.12
CA ARG A 270 28.82 -6.84 -12.75
C ARG A 270 28.05 -7.19 -14.03
N ILE A 271 27.89 -8.48 -14.29
CA ILE A 271 27.25 -9.05 -15.51
C ILE A 271 25.71 -8.87 -15.48
N ASP A 272 25.17 -8.37 -14.37
CA ASP A 272 23.74 -8.25 -14.08
C ASP A 272 23.18 -6.83 -14.28
N CYS A 273 23.83 -6.01 -15.11
CA CYS A 273 23.31 -4.70 -15.51
C CYS A 273 21.94 -4.86 -16.21
N ILE A 274 20.91 -4.20 -15.67
CA ILE A 274 19.51 -4.39 -16.13
C ILE A 274 19.36 -4.00 -17.60
N ALA A 275 20.03 -2.93 -18.04
CA ALA A 275 19.98 -2.47 -19.43
C ALA A 275 20.55 -3.50 -20.42
N ASP A 276 21.67 -4.14 -20.04
CA ASP A 276 22.32 -5.16 -20.87
C ASP A 276 21.48 -6.45 -20.91
N LEU A 277 20.89 -6.84 -19.77
CA LEU A 277 19.97 -7.97 -19.69
C LEU A 277 18.70 -7.77 -20.54
N ILE A 278 18.12 -6.57 -20.52
CA ILE A 278 16.97 -6.20 -21.36
C ILE A 278 17.34 -6.27 -22.85
N THR A 279 18.50 -5.73 -23.21
CA THR A 279 18.98 -5.72 -24.59
C THR A 279 19.19 -7.15 -25.10
N ALA A 280 19.84 -8.01 -24.30
CA ALA A 280 20.01 -9.42 -24.61
C ALA A 280 18.66 -10.16 -24.73
N HIS A 281 17.71 -9.87 -23.83
CA HIS A 281 16.38 -10.48 -23.84
C HIS A 281 15.57 -10.11 -25.10
N LEU A 282 15.60 -8.84 -25.52
CA LEU A 282 14.91 -8.37 -26.71
C LEU A 282 15.56 -8.95 -27.98
N ALA A 283 16.90 -8.96 -28.06
CA ALA A 283 17.63 -9.53 -29.19
C ALA A 283 17.38 -11.04 -29.35
N ALA A 284 17.29 -11.80 -28.25
CA ALA A 284 16.98 -13.23 -28.29
C ALA A 284 15.57 -13.54 -28.83
N ARG A 285 14.65 -12.57 -28.79
CA ARG A 285 13.26 -12.67 -29.26
C ARG A 285 13.05 -12.14 -30.67
N ASP A 286 13.91 -11.24 -31.15
CA ASP A 286 13.85 -10.69 -32.50
C ASP A 286 14.52 -11.63 -33.52
N LYS A 287 13.97 -12.84 -33.67
CA LYS A 287 14.52 -13.86 -34.57
C LYS A 287 14.05 -13.64 -36.02
N PRO A 288 14.95 -13.70 -37.02
CA PRO A 288 14.56 -13.62 -38.41
C PRO A 288 13.70 -14.83 -38.78
N THR A 289 12.51 -14.57 -39.35
CA THR A 289 11.54 -15.60 -39.76
C THR A 289 11.27 -15.50 -41.25
N LYS A 290 11.00 -16.65 -41.89
CA LYS A 290 10.78 -16.75 -43.34
C LYS A 290 9.39 -16.24 -43.78
N CYS A 291 8.44 -16.18 -42.86
CA CYS A 291 7.05 -15.80 -43.14
C CYS A 291 6.77 -14.34 -42.72
N ALA A 292 6.28 -13.51 -43.65
CA ALA A 292 5.98 -12.11 -43.41
C ALA A 292 4.89 -11.89 -42.32
N GLY A 293 3.99 -12.85 -42.12
CA GLY A 293 2.96 -12.80 -41.07
C GLY A 293 3.54 -13.01 -39.66
N GLU A 294 4.47 -13.96 -39.52
CA GLU A 294 5.16 -14.24 -38.26
C GLU A 294 6.14 -13.12 -37.89
N ALA A 295 6.87 -12.59 -38.87
CA ALA A 295 7.76 -11.45 -38.69
C ALA A 295 7.00 -10.22 -38.14
N LYS A 296 5.80 -9.94 -38.66
CA LYS A 296 4.95 -8.86 -38.15
C LYS A 296 4.48 -9.10 -36.71
N LYS A 297 4.20 -10.35 -36.34
CA LYS A 297 3.78 -10.73 -34.98
C LYS A 297 4.93 -10.60 -33.97
N ILE A 298 6.11 -11.10 -34.32
CA ILE A 298 7.33 -10.99 -33.51
C ILE A 298 7.70 -9.51 -33.33
N ALA A 299 7.72 -8.73 -34.41
CA ALA A 299 8.01 -7.30 -34.33
C ALA A 299 6.98 -6.54 -33.46
N LYS A 300 5.72 -6.98 -33.41
CA LYS A 300 4.71 -6.40 -32.52
C LYS A 300 4.97 -6.76 -31.05
N ASP A 301 5.26 -8.02 -30.74
CA ASP A 301 5.57 -8.49 -29.38
C ASP A 301 6.85 -7.83 -28.84
N VAL A 302 7.93 -7.81 -29.63
CA VAL A 302 9.20 -7.15 -29.26
C VAL A 302 8.98 -5.66 -28.99
N ARG A 303 8.17 -4.97 -29.81
CA ARG A 303 7.83 -3.56 -29.59
C ARG A 303 7.05 -3.34 -28.29
N GLN A 304 6.07 -4.18 -27.99
CA GLN A 304 5.28 -4.07 -26.76
C GLN A 304 6.14 -4.31 -25.52
N ARG A 305 6.98 -5.36 -25.53
CA ARG A 305 7.91 -5.67 -24.44
C ARG A 305 8.95 -4.58 -24.24
N LYS A 306 9.49 -4.02 -25.32
CA LYS A 306 10.44 -2.90 -25.26
C LYS A 306 9.84 -1.69 -24.55
N SER A 307 8.56 -1.37 -24.81
CA SER A 307 7.86 -0.27 -24.14
C SER A 307 7.73 -0.52 -22.64
N VAL A 308 7.29 -1.72 -22.23
CA VAL A 308 7.11 -2.06 -20.82
C VAL A 308 8.44 -2.08 -20.07
N LEU A 309 9.47 -2.69 -20.65
CA LEU A 309 10.80 -2.76 -20.02
C LEU A 309 11.47 -1.39 -19.92
N ARG A 310 11.26 -0.51 -20.90
CA ARG A 310 11.72 0.88 -20.82
C ARG A 310 11.06 1.63 -19.67
N HIS A 311 9.75 1.47 -19.49
CA HIS A 311 9.02 2.06 -18.37
C HIS A 311 9.55 1.51 -17.04
N PHE A 312 9.71 0.19 -16.92
CA PHE A 312 10.30 -0.41 -15.73
C PHE A 312 11.66 0.19 -15.38
N THR A 313 12.58 0.33 -16.34
CA THR A 313 13.90 0.95 -16.10
C THR A 313 13.87 2.44 -15.76
N GLN A 314 12.83 3.16 -16.17
CA GLN A 314 12.68 4.59 -15.87
C GLN A 314 12.06 4.85 -14.50
N ALA A 315 11.29 3.91 -13.97
CA ALA A 315 10.61 4.05 -12.68
C ALA A 315 11.46 3.60 -11.49
N ILE A 316 12.38 2.65 -11.70
CA ILE A 316 13.24 2.12 -10.63
C ILE A 316 14.56 2.89 -10.55
N SER A 317 15.15 2.91 -9.35
CA SER A 317 16.47 3.53 -9.14
C SER A 317 17.62 2.52 -9.29
N ALA A 318 17.33 1.22 -9.25
CA ALA A 318 18.31 0.15 -9.36
C ALA A 318 18.90 0.02 -10.78
N ARG A 319 20.24 -0.04 -10.86
CA ARG A 319 20.98 -0.25 -12.12
C ARG A 319 21.29 -1.72 -12.40
N PHE A 320 21.40 -2.53 -11.34
CA PHE A 320 21.76 -3.95 -11.39
C PHE A 320 20.64 -4.81 -10.83
N LEU A 321 20.45 -6.01 -11.38
CA LEU A 321 19.31 -6.88 -11.06
C LEU A 321 19.31 -7.30 -9.58
N ILE A 322 20.48 -7.62 -9.01
CA ILE A 322 20.57 -8.02 -7.59
C ILE A 322 20.42 -6.85 -6.61
N ASP A 323 20.48 -5.60 -7.10
CA ASP A 323 20.24 -4.41 -6.29
C ASP A 323 18.75 -4.03 -6.24
N LEU A 324 17.87 -4.77 -6.95
CA LEU A 324 16.44 -4.56 -6.91
C LEU A 324 15.89 -4.86 -5.52
N THR A 325 15.26 -3.85 -4.92
CA THR A 325 14.57 -3.97 -3.63
C THR A 325 13.06 -4.04 -3.81
N GLN A 326 12.35 -4.39 -2.74
CA GLN A 326 10.90 -4.28 -2.70
C GLN A 326 10.42 -2.82 -2.87
N SER A 327 11.24 -1.83 -2.46
CA SER A 327 10.95 -0.42 -2.64
C SER A 327 10.95 -0.02 -4.12
N ASP A 328 11.88 -0.54 -4.92
CA ASP A 328 11.92 -0.29 -6.36
C ASP A 328 10.67 -0.87 -7.06
N LEU A 329 10.22 -2.04 -6.62
CA LEU A 329 9.00 -2.66 -7.16
C LEU A 329 7.73 -1.90 -6.76
N SER A 330 7.67 -1.39 -5.53
CA SER A 330 6.58 -0.50 -5.08
C SER A 330 6.57 0.79 -5.90
N GLN A 331 7.73 1.42 -6.07
CA GLN A 331 7.88 2.65 -6.85
C GLN A 331 7.39 2.46 -8.28
N TYR A 332 7.71 1.32 -8.91
CA TYR A 332 7.19 1.00 -10.23
C TYR A 332 5.66 0.84 -10.25
N ALA A 333 5.07 0.15 -9.27
CA ALA A 333 3.63 -0.01 -9.17
C ALA A 333 2.92 1.34 -8.97
N ASP A 334 3.41 2.16 -8.02
CA ASP A 334 2.89 3.49 -7.71
C ASP A 334 3.00 4.43 -8.91
N THR A 335 4.05 4.28 -9.72
CA THR A 335 4.23 5.05 -10.97
C THR A 335 3.23 4.60 -12.03
N MET A 336 2.95 3.30 -12.13
CA MET A 336 1.98 2.76 -13.08
C MET A 336 0.53 3.14 -12.75
N ASP A 337 0.23 3.40 -11.48
CA ASP A 337 -1.09 3.91 -11.05
C ASP A 337 -1.28 5.40 -11.37
N LYS A 338 -0.21 6.12 -11.73
CA LYS A 338 -0.22 7.56 -12.04
C LYS A 338 -0.12 7.88 -13.54
N ILE A 339 -0.03 6.89 -14.42
CA ILE A 339 0.01 7.11 -15.87
C ILE A 339 -1.36 6.91 -16.52
N PRO A 340 -1.60 7.46 -17.73
CA PRO A 340 -2.87 7.28 -18.43
C PRO A 340 -3.10 5.81 -18.80
N LYS A 341 -4.35 5.32 -18.64
CA LYS A 341 -4.79 3.97 -19.07
C LYS A 341 -4.50 3.71 -20.55
N ILE A 342 -4.53 4.77 -21.35
CA ILE A 342 -4.27 4.75 -22.78
C ILE A 342 -3.01 5.56 -23.07
N HIS A 343 -1.87 4.87 -23.22
CA HIS A 343 -0.60 5.46 -23.66
C HIS A 343 0.06 4.60 -24.76
N GLY A 344 0.94 5.20 -25.56
CA GLY A 344 1.71 4.53 -26.62
C GLY A 344 0.95 4.25 -27.92
N LYS A 345 -0.24 4.84 -28.13
CA LYS A 345 -1.05 4.62 -29.35
C LYS A 345 -0.47 5.38 -30.55
N SER A 346 -0.12 6.66 -30.39
CA SER A 346 0.47 7.48 -31.45
C SER A 346 2.01 7.39 -31.46
N PRO A 347 2.68 7.66 -32.59
CA PRO A 347 4.15 7.69 -32.65
C PRO A 347 4.77 8.64 -31.61
N THR A 348 4.20 9.83 -31.45
CA THR A 348 4.66 10.83 -30.47
C THR A 348 4.48 10.36 -29.03
N ASP A 349 3.42 9.61 -28.74
CA ASP A 349 3.12 9.07 -27.42
C ASP A 349 3.96 7.82 -27.09
N ARG A 350 4.58 7.19 -28.09
CA ARG A 350 5.48 6.04 -27.91
C ARG A 350 6.87 6.44 -27.45
N ASP A 351 7.30 7.66 -27.71
CA ASP A 351 8.63 8.13 -27.34
C ASP A 351 8.63 8.91 -26.03
N ARG A 352 7.45 9.15 -25.44
CA ARG A 352 7.32 9.76 -24.12
C ARG A 352 7.97 8.93 -23.02
N THR A 353 8.66 9.62 -22.13
CA THR A 353 9.17 9.09 -20.87
C THR A 353 8.05 8.87 -19.88
N ILE A 354 8.29 8.06 -18.85
CA ILE A 354 7.35 7.92 -17.73
C ILE A 354 6.97 9.27 -17.12
N HIS A 355 7.93 10.18 -16.94
CA HIS A 355 7.66 11.49 -16.33
C HIS A 355 6.66 12.30 -17.17
N GLU A 356 6.85 12.34 -18.49
CA GLU A 356 5.93 13.04 -19.42
C GLU A 356 4.55 12.36 -19.53
N LEU A 357 4.47 11.07 -19.17
CA LEU A 357 3.18 10.36 -19.07
C LEU A 357 2.47 10.69 -17.75
N VAL A 358 3.20 10.79 -16.64
CA VAL A 358 2.66 11.20 -15.34
C VAL A 358 2.18 12.65 -15.40
N GLU A 359 2.97 13.57 -15.95
CA GLU A 359 2.59 14.98 -16.14
C GLU A 359 1.31 15.10 -16.99
N ARG A 360 1.20 14.32 -18.07
CA ARG A 360 -0.02 14.27 -18.89
C ARG A 360 -1.23 13.71 -18.13
N ALA A 361 -1.02 12.86 -17.13
CA ALA A 361 -2.11 12.28 -16.35
C ALA A 361 -2.69 13.26 -15.33
N GLU A 362 -1.96 14.30 -14.92
CA GLU A 362 -2.46 15.34 -14.00
C GLU A 362 -3.63 16.13 -14.61
N ASP A 363 -3.67 16.25 -15.93
CA ASP A 363 -4.74 16.93 -16.68
C ASP A 363 -5.91 16.01 -17.08
N LEU A 364 -5.85 14.71 -16.75
CA LEU A 364 -6.87 13.72 -17.11
C LEU A 364 -7.81 13.42 -15.94
N PRO A 365 -9.09 13.10 -16.21
CA PRO A 365 -10.00 12.66 -15.17
C PRO A 365 -9.49 11.36 -14.52
N GLU A 366 -9.75 11.19 -13.22
CA GLU A 366 -9.27 10.05 -12.42
C GLU A 366 -9.66 8.68 -13.03
N GLU A 367 -10.78 8.62 -13.74
CA GLU A 367 -11.24 7.43 -14.47
C GLU A 367 -10.36 7.02 -15.65
N GLU A 368 -9.52 7.92 -16.17
CA GLU A 368 -8.60 7.69 -17.28
C GLU A 368 -7.15 7.44 -16.84
N VAL A 369 -6.88 7.52 -15.53
CA VAL A 369 -5.56 7.34 -14.91
C VAL A 369 -5.47 5.99 -14.20
N GLY A 370 -4.29 5.37 -14.23
CA GLY A 370 -3.98 4.10 -13.57
C GLY A 370 -4.07 2.86 -14.46
N LEU A 371 -3.96 1.68 -13.87
CA LEU A 371 -3.95 0.42 -14.60
C LEU A 371 -5.35 0.02 -15.08
N SER A 372 -5.54 -0.13 -16.40
CA SER A 372 -6.75 -0.79 -16.90
C SER A 372 -6.75 -2.28 -16.52
N ALA A 373 -7.90 -2.81 -16.11
CA ALA A 373 -8.07 -4.23 -15.78
C ALA A 373 -7.62 -5.20 -16.91
N ALA A 374 -7.55 -4.71 -18.15
CA ALA A 374 -7.10 -5.45 -19.32
C ALA A 374 -5.56 -5.63 -19.41
N LEU A 375 -4.75 -4.78 -18.78
CA LEU A 375 -3.28 -4.87 -18.80
C LEU A 375 -2.75 -5.98 -17.87
N LEU A 376 -3.45 -6.28 -16.78
CA LEU A 376 -3.16 -7.43 -15.91
C LEU A 376 -3.38 -8.78 -16.62
N HIS A 377 -4.34 -8.87 -17.55
CA HIS A 377 -4.73 -10.10 -18.25
C HIS A 377 -3.99 -10.38 -19.57
N LYS A 378 -3.07 -9.50 -19.99
CA LYS A 378 -2.42 -9.58 -21.31
C LYS A 378 -1.00 -10.14 -21.24
N SER A 379 -0.24 -9.85 -20.18
CA SER A 379 1.08 -10.44 -19.92
C SER A 379 1.03 -11.96 -19.72
N GLU A 380 -0.08 -12.49 -19.17
CA GLU A 380 -0.29 -13.93 -18.98
C GLU A 380 -0.64 -14.68 -20.28
N ARG A 381 -1.25 -14.00 -21.26
CA ARG A 381 -1.69 -14.63 -22.51
C ARG A 381 -0.56 -14.87 -23.51
N ASP A 382 0.43 -13.98 -23.56
CA ASP A 382 1.54 -14.08 -24.52
C ASP A 382 2.61 -15.11 -24.11
N SER A 383 2.63 -15.57 -22.85
CA SER A 383 3.50 -16.66 -22.40
C SER A 383 2.99 -18.06 -22.78
N CYS A 384 1.71 -18.21 -23.17
CA CYS A 384 1.10 -19.53 -23.42
C CYS A 384 1.19 -20.00 -24.88
N CYS A 385 1.56 -19.14 -25.83
CA CYS A 385 1.54 -19.48 -27.26
C CYS A 385 2.82 -20.12 -27.82
N GLU A 386 3.90 -20.23 -27.03
CA GLU A 386 5.22 -20.68 -27.52
C GLU A 386 5.55 -22.17 -27.26
N SER A 387 4.65 -22.96 -26.66
CA SER A 387 4.98 -24.34 -26.24
C SER A 387 4.23 -25.46 -26.96
N SER A 388 3.71 -25.26 -28.17
CA SER A 388 2.99 -26.32 -28.91
C SER A 388 3.70 -26.75 -30.20
N VAL A 389 4.87 -27.41 -30.10
CA VAL A 389 5.31 -28.35 -31.14
C VAL A 389 6.12 -29.47 -30.47
N VAL A 390 5.83 -30.72 -30.84
CA VAL A 390 6.58 -31.99 -30.67
C VAL A 390 5.98 -33.03 -29.67
N ALA A 391 5.45 -34.11 -30.29
CA ALA A 391 5.28 -35.52 -29.87
C ALA A 391 4.40 -35.84 -28.63
N GLY A 392 3.59 -36.90 -28.54
CA GLY A 392 3.28 -38.13 -29.30
C GLY A 392 2.28 -38.95 -28.42
N PRO A 393 1.68 -40.08 -28.87
CA PRO A 393 0.53 -40.70 -28.21
C PRO A 393 0.91 -41.75 -27.14
N HIS A 394 -0.08 -42.10 -26.29
CA HIS A 394 -0.08 -43.13 -25.23
C HIS A 394 0.72 -42.77 -23.97
N GLU A 395 0.30 -43.07 -22.74
CA GLU A 395 -0.34 -44.29 -22.24
C GLU A 395 -1.07 -44.02 -20.92
N GLN A 396 -2.16 -44.77 -20.68
CA GLN A 396 -3.00 -44.68 -19.50
C GLN A 396 -2.45 -45.62 -18.43
N THR A 397 -1.99 -45.09 -17.30
CA THR A 397 -1.64 -45.90 -16.12
C THR A 397 -2.36 -45.36 -14.89
N ASP A 398 -3.36 -46.12 -14.46
CA ASP A 398 -3.85 -46.17 -13.09
C ASP A 398 -2.69 -46.44 -12.14
N ILE A 399 -2.46 -45.58 -11.13
CA ILE A 399 -1.81 -46.01 -9.88
C ILE A 399 -2.45 -45.31 -8.67
N THR A 400 -2.78 -46.21 -7.74
CA THR A 400 -3.41 -46.21 -6.43
C THR A 400 -2.87 -45.22 -5.40
N TYR A 401 -3.78 -44.79 -4.51
CA TYR A 401 -3.53 -44.06 -3.27
C TYR A 401 -2.56 -44.81 -2.34
N LEU A 402 -1.60 -44.09 -1.76
CA LEU A 402 -0.94 -44.47 -0.51
C LEU A 402 -1.23 -43.39 0.54
N GLN A 403 -1.93 -43.81 1.58
CA GLN A 403 -2.10 -43.09 2.84
C GLN A 403 -0.79 -43.24 3.61
N ASP A 404 -0.14 -42.12 3.91
CA ASP A 404 0.79 -42.05 5.03
C ASP A 404 0.10 -41.25 6.13
N ASP A 405 -0.48 -42.02 7.06
CA ASP A 405 -0.60 -41.64 8.46
C ASP A 405 0.79 -41.52 9.08
N GLU A 406 0.83 -40.85 10.23
CA GLU A 406 2.00 -40.61 11.10
C GLU A 406 2.80 -39.34 10.80
N LEU A 407 2.61 -38.34 11.65
CA LEU A 407 3.62 -37.92 12.63
C LEU A 407 3.00 -36.87 13.57
N GLY A 408 3.26 -37.05 14.87
CA GLY A 408 2.74 -36.28 15.99
C GLY A 408 3.27 -34.86 16.12
#